data_AF-A0A8J6GN81-F1
#
_entry.id   AF-A0A8J6GN81-F1
#
_cell.length_a   1.000
_cell.length_b   1.000
_cell.length_c   1.000
_cell.angle_alpha   90.00
_cell.angle_beta   90.00
_cell.angle_gamma   90.00
#
_symmetry.space_group_name_H-M   'P 1'
#
loop_
_entity.id
_entity.type
_entity.pdbx_description
1 polymer ?
#
loop_
_entity_poly.entity_id
_entity_poly.type
_entity_poly.pdbx_seq_one_letter_code
_entity_poly.pdbx_strand_id
1 'polypeptide(L)' 'MLNHVLNICEKDGTFDNIYLHVQISNESAIDFYRKFGFEIIETKKNYYKRIEPADAHVLQKNLKVPSGQNAETQKTDN' A
#
# COMPACT_ATOMS: atom_id res chain seq x y z
N MET A 1 -9.68 6.81 -11.30
CA MET A 1 -10.23 5.84 -10.32
C MET A 1 -9.41 5.80 -9.04
N LEU A 2 -8.13 5.40 -9.05
CA LEU A 2 -7.32 5.27 -7.82
C LEU A 2 -7.26 6.55 -6.96
N ASN A 3 -6.97 7.72 -7.56
CA ASN A 3 -6.96 8.99 -6.82
C ASN A 3 -8.27 9.31 -6.11
N HIS A 4 -9.41 8.93 -6.69
CA HIS A 4 -10.70 9.17 -6.06
C HIS A 4 -10.84 8.37 -4.76
N VAL A 5 -10.42 7.11 -4.75
CA VAL A 5 -10.42 6.27 -3.56
C VAL A 5 -9.44 6.78 -2.52
N LEU A 6 -8.23 7.15 -2.93
CA LEU A 6 -7.22 7.72 -2.03
C LEU A 6 -7.73 8.99 -1.34
N ASN A 7 -8.38 9.88 -2.10
CA ASN A 7 -8.95 11.10 -1.54
C ASN A 7 -10.08 10.84 -0.54
N ILE A 8 -10.85 9.75 -0.72
CA ILE A 8 -11.88 9.35 0.26
C ILE A 8 -11.19 8.89 1.55
N CYS A 9 -10.20 8.01 1.45
CA CYS A 9 -9.48 7.51 2.62
C CYS A 9 -8.75 8.63 3.38
N GLU A 10 -8.16 9.59 2.65
CA GLU A 10 -7.50 10.77 3.23
C GLU A 10 -8.48 11.67 3.98
N LYS A 11 -9.66 11.93 3.40
CA LYS A 11 -10.70 12.76 4.04
C LYS A 11 -11.30 12.10 5.28
N ASP A 12 -11.43 10.78 5.27
CA ASP A 12 -11.96 10.02 6.39
C ASP A 12 -10.93 9.94 7.53
N GLY A 13 -9.66 9.66 7.20
CA GLY A 13 -8.55 9.66 8.16
C GLY A 13 -8.49 8.47 9.11
N THR A 14 -9.47 7.55 9.08
CA THR A 14 -9.51 6.41 10.01
C THR A 14 -8.81 5.16 9.50
N PHE A 15 -8.58 5.04 8.18
CA PHE A 15 -7.94 3.88 7.57
C PHE A 15 -6.43 3.83 7.82
N ASP A 16 -5.91 2.66 8.21
CA ASP A 16 -4.47 2.47 8.44
C ASP A 16 -3.69 2.31 7.13
N ASN A 17 -4.26 1.57 6.18
CA ASN A 17 -3.66 1.27 4.89
C ASN A 17 -4.73 0.93 3.85
N ILE A 18 -4.31 0.90 2.58
CA ILE A 18 -5.08 0.38 1.45
C ILE A 18 -4.24 -0.70 0.75
N TYR A 19 -4.85 -1.83 0.39
CA TYR A 19 -4.14 -2.93 -0.27
C TYR A 19 -4.97 -3.59 -1.38
N LEU A 20 -4.29 -4.34 -2.24
CA LEU A 20 -4.90 -5.19 -3.26
C LEU A 20 -4.00 -6.38 -3.63
N HIS A 21 -4.57 -7.32 -4.39
CA HIS A 21 -3.83 -8.44 -4.97
C HIS A 21 -3.61 -8.20 -6.47
N VAL A 22 -2.38 -8.38 -6.95
CA VAL A 22 -2.02 -8.29 -8.38
C VAL A 22 -1.34 -9.58 -8.80
N GLN A 23 -1.74 -10.17 -9.93
CA GLN A 23 -1.06 -11.35 -10.46
C GLN A 23 0.42 -11.05 -10.75
N ILE A 24 1.33 -11.98 -10.41
CA ILE A 24 2.78 -11.74 -10.47
C ILE A 24 3.28 -11.38 -11.87
N SER A 25 2.59 -11.83 -12.93
CA SER A 25 2.92 -11.54 -14.32
C SER A 25 2.44 -10.16 -14.81
N ASN A 26 1.62 -9.46 -14.03
CA ASN A 26 1.07 -8.17 -14.45
C ASN A 26 1.99 -7.02 -14.06
N GLU A 27 3.16 -6.97 -14.71
CA GLU A 27 4.19 -5.94 -14.49
C GLU A 27 3.63 -4.53 -14.65
N SER A 28 2.75 -4.31 -15.63
CA SER A 28 2.12 -3.00 -15.87
C SER A 28 1.32 -2.48 -14.68
N ALA A 29 0.55 -3.36 -14.01
CA ALA A 29 -0.22 -2.99 -12.84
C ALA A 29 0.69 -2.81 -11.62
N ILE A 30 1.70 -3.67 -11.46
CA ILE A 30 2.69 -3.57 -10.38
C ILE A 30 3.39 -2.20 -10.45
N ASP A 31 3.89 -1.81 -11.62
CA ASP A 31 4.57 -0.53 -11.83
C ASP A 31 3.62 0.65 -11.65
N PHE A 32 2.37 0.52 -12.11
CA PHE A 32 1.34 1.52 -11.87
C PHE A 32 1.17 1.76 -10.37
N TYR A 33 0.89 0.73 -9.57
CA TYR A 33 0.64 0.89 -8.13
C TYR A 33 1.90 1.35 -7.36
N ARG A 34 3.09 0.89 -7.76
CA ARG A 34 4.36 1.39 -7.21
C ARG A 34 4.53 2.89 -7.38
N LYS A 35 4.15 3.45 -8.54
CA LYS A 35 4.17 4.91 -8.77
C LYS A 35 3.22 5.67 -7.83
N PHE A 36 2.18 5.03 -7.31
CA PHE A 36 1.27 5.61 -6.31
C PHE A 36 1.72 5.39 -4.86
N GLY A 37 2.91 4.80 -4.64
CA GLY A 37 3.47 4.54 -3.32
C GLY A 37 2.95 3.26 -2.67
N PHE A 38 2.46 2.29 -3.46
CA PHE A 38 2.22 0.94 -2.96
C PHE A 38 3.51 0.13 -3.02
N GLU A 39 3.71 -0.72 -2.02
CA GLU A 39 4.83 -1.63 -1.89
C GLU A 39 4.34 -3.08 -1.89
N ILE A 40 5.15 -4.00 -2.42
CA ILE A 40 4.83 -5.43 -2.32
C ILE A 40 5.20 -5.88 -0.92
N ILE A 41 4.21 -6.27 -0.12
CA ILE A 41 4.41 -6.72 1.26
C ILE A 41 4.39 -8.25 1.41
N GLU A 42 3.77 -8.95 0.45
CA GLU A 42 3.61 -10.40 0.48
C GLU A 42 3.46 -10.94 -0.95
N THR A 43 3.78 -12.22 -1.16
CA THR A 43 3.38 -12.96 -2.36
C THR A 43 2.63 -14.22 -1.96
N LYS A 44 1.35 -14.28 -2.31
CA LYS A 44 0.49 -15.42 -2.03
C LYS A 44 0.59 -16.44 -3.15
N LYS A 45 1.04 -17.63 -2.78
CA LYS A 45 1.12 -18.78 -3.69
C LYS A 45 -0.27 -19.33 -4.00
N ASN A 46 -0.51 -19.70 -5.26
CA ASN A 46 -1.77 -20.31 -5.71
C ASN A 46 -3.03 -19.49 -5.32
N TYR A 47 -2.93 -18.15 -5.38
CA TYR A 47 -4.03 -17.26 -5.04
C TYR A 47 -5.20 -17.37 -6.04
N TYR A 48 -4.89 -17.40 -7.34
CA TYR A 48 -5.88 -17.59 -8.39
C TYR A 48 -6.08 -19.07 -8.70
N LYS A 49 -7.32 -19.54 -8.63
CA LYS A 49 -7.64 -20.98 -8.73
C LYS A 49 -7.70 -21.54 -10.16
N ARG A 50 -7.74 -20.68 -11.17
CA ARG A 50 -8.13 -21.07 -12.55
C ARG A 50 -7.27 -20.45 -13.66
N ILE A 51 -6.24 -19.69 -13.31
CA ILE A 51 -5.39 -19.00 -14.27
C ILE A 51 -3.92 -19.13 -13.85
N GLU A 52 -3.02 -19.09 -14.83
CA GLU A 52 -1.58 -19.13 -14.63
C GLU A 52 -0.94 -17.79 -15.07
N PRO A 53 0.09 -17.30 -14.35
CA PRO A 53 0.60 -17.83 -13.07
C PRO A 53 -0.41 -17.64 -11.93
N ALA A 54 -0.61 -18.66 -11.10
CA ALA A 54 -1.61 -18.63 -10.03
C ALA A 54 -1.26 -17.69 -8.86
N ASP A 55 -0.02 -17.24 -8.76
CA ASP A 55 0.48 -16.41 -7.66
C ASP A 55 0.01 -14.95 -7.76
N ALA A 56 -0.14 -14.30 -6.60
CA ALA A 56 -0.45 -12.87 -6.51
C ALA A 56 0.45 -12.14 -5.51
N HIS A 57 0.95 -10.97 -5.89
CA HIS A 57 1.53 -10.02 -4.96
C HIS A 57 0.42 -9.29 -4.18
N VAL A 58 0.63 -9.12 -2.88
CA VAL A 58 -0.14 -8.17 -2.06
C VAL A 58 0.60 -6.84 -2.11
N LEU A 59 -0.03 -5.84 -2.71
CA LEU A 59 0.48 -4.48 -2.75
C LEU A 59 -0.26 -3.64 -1.71
N GLN A 60 0.46 -2.92 -0.86
CA GLN A 60 -0.10 -2.09 0.21
C GLN A 60 0.51 -0.69 0.20
N LYS A 61 -0.31 0.32 0.49
CA LYS A 61 0.12 1.68 0.82
C LYS A 61 -0.37 2.01 2.23
N ASN A 62 0.56 2.32 3.13
CA ASN A 62 0.22 2.83 4.45
C ASN A 62 -0.28 4.27 4.34
N LEU A 63 -1.38 4.56 5.06
CA LEU A 63 -2.03 5.88 5.06
C LEU A 63 -1.73 6.66 6.34
N LYS A 64 -1.39 5.96 7.42
CA LYS A 64 -0.91 6.57 8.67
C LYS A 64 0.60 6.47 8.77
N VAL A 65 1.22 7.53 9.28
CA VAL A 65 2.60 7.44 9.78
C VAL A 65 2.62 6.45 10.95
N PRO A 66 3.66 5.59 11.05
CA PRO A 66 3.81 4.71 12.20
C PRO A 66 3.74 5.55 13.47
N SER A 67 2.77 5.24 14.33
CA SER A 67 2.54 5.89 15.62
C SER A 67 3.68 5.54 16.59
N GLY A 68 4.85 6.12 16.34
CA GLY A 68 6.11 5.88 17.06
C GLY A 68 7.18 6.97 16.85
N GLN A 69 6.89 8.06 16.14
CA GLN A 69 7.77 9.24 16.05
C GLN A 69 7.01 10.47 16.56
N ASN A 70 6.83 10.55 17.87
CA ASN A 70 6.63 11.83 18.54
C ASN A 70 7.95 12.61 18.44
N ALA A 71 8.05 13.53 17.48
CA ALA A 71 9.09 14.55 17.47
C ALA A 71 8.74 15.63 18.53
N GLU A 72 8.86 15.26 19.80
CA GLU A 72 8.94 16.21 20.92
C GLU A 72 10.30 16.04 21.60
N THR A 73 10.90 17.16 22.01
CA THR A 73 12.29 17.37 22.49
C THR A 73 13.28 17.52 21.33
N GLN A 74 13.70 18.72 20.93
CA GLN A 74 14.40 19.71 21.75
C GLN A 74 13.97 21.13 21.39
N LYS A 75 13.26 21.80 22.31
CA LYS A 75 13.36 23.24 22.51
C LYS A 75 14.52 23.47 23.49
N THR A 76 15.32 24.49 23.20
CA THR A 76 16.16 25.28 24.14
C THR A 76 17.17 24.52 24.99
N ASP A 77 18.45 24.71 24.69
CA ASP A 77 19.32 25.41 25.64
C ASP A 77 20.38 26.22 24.91
N ASN A 78 20.77 27.29 25.59
CA ASN A 78 21.44 28.52 25.17
C ASN A 78 22.89 28.35 24.72
#